data_AF-A0A644YHK5-F1
#
_entry.id   AF-A0A644YHK5-F1
#
_cell.length_a   1.000
_cell.length_b   1.000
_cell.length_c   1.000
_cell.angle_alpha   90.00
_cell.angle_beta   90.00
_cell.angle_gamma   90.00
#
_symmetry.space_group_name_H-M   'P 1'
#
loop_
_entity.id
_entity.type
_entity.pdbx_description
1 polymer ?
#
loop_
_entity_poly.entity_id
_entity_poly.type
_entity_poly.pdbx_seq_one_letter_code
_entity_poly.pdbx_strand_id
1 'polypeptide(L)'
;MRDLGARELTAWVGPHIHGECYEVPARMAEAAAAIVPRTRATTRWGTPAIDLTAGVAAQLAAAGVSVAYVGPCTLTSDALHSHRRDGAAAGRQLGLVWLG
;
A
#
# COMPACT_ATOMS: atom_id res chain seq x y z
N MET A 1 1.46 19.10 -6.04
CA MET A 1 0.77 19.82 -4.94
C MET A 1 1.55 21.05 -4.49
N ARG A 2 2.84 20.95 -4.16
CA ARG A 2 3.66 22.11 -3.77
C ARG A 2 3.76 23.18 -4.87
N ASP A 3 3.90 22.76 -6.11
CA ASP A 3 3.90 23.67 -7.28
C ASP A 3 2.57 24.44 -7.43
N LEU A 4 1.49 23.94 -6.81
CA LEU A 4 0.18 24.58 -6.75
C LEU A 4 -0.03 25.37 -5.44
N GLY A 5 1.02 25.57 -4.64
CA GLY A 5 0.99 26.39 -3.43
C GLY A 5 0.79 25.64 -2.10
N ALA A 6 0.63 24.32 -2.10
CA ALA A 6 0.49 23.56 -0.87
C ALA A 6 1.79 23.57 -0.03
N ARG A 7 1.68 23.88 1.26
CA ARG A 7 2.83 23.93 2.20
C ARG A 7 2.86 22.73 3.14
N GLU A 8 1.71 22.39 3.69
CA GLU A 8 1.54 21.25 4.57
C GLU A 8 0.77 20.16 3.81
N LEU A 9 1.31 18.94 3.85
CA LEU A 9 0.76 17.80 3.13
C LEU A 9 0.59 16.64 4.10
N THR A 10 -0.59 16.04 4.03
CA THR A 10 -0.96 14.85 4.79
C THR A 10 -1.51 13.82 3.82
N ALA A 11 -1.12 12.57 4.00
CA ALA A 11 -1.53 11.46 3.16
C ALA A 11 -2.55 10.56 3.87
N TRP A 12 -3.56 10.16 3.11
CA TRP A 12 -4.41 9.01 3.40
C TRP A 12 -4.01 7.86 2.46
N VAL A 13 -3.51 6.76 3.03
CA VAL A 13 -3.21 5.54 2.28
C VAL A 13 -4.44 4.65 2.39
N GLY A 14 -5.24 4.58 1.32
CA GLY A 14 -6.50 3.83 1.29
C GLY A 14 -6.33 2.31 1.50
N PRO A 15 -7.44 1.55 1.54
CA PRO A 15 -7.38 0.11 1.69
C PRO A 15 -6.57 -0.55 0.56
N HIS A 16 -5.66 -1.45 0.94
CA HIS A 16 -4.78 -2.17 0.02
C HIS A 16 -4.38 -3.51 0.64
N ILE A 17 -3.74 -4.39 -0.11
CA ILE A 17 -3.22 -5.65 0.45
C ILE A 17 -1.98 -5.34 1.30
N HIS A 18 -1.97 -5.78 2.56
CA HIS A 18 -0.85 -5.52 3.49
C HIS A 18 0.32 -6.48 3.26
N GLY A 19 1.51 -6.11 3.75
CA GLY A 19 2.74 -6.90 3.56
C GLY A 19 2.65 -8.34 4.07
N GLU A 20 1.96 -8.56 5.18
CA GLU A 20 1.71 -9.91 5.74
C GLU A 20 0.79 -10.78 4.86
N CYS A 21 0.22 -10.21 3.80
CA CYS A 21 -0.72 -10.86 2.89
C CYS A 21 -0.24 -10.87 1.43
N TYR A 22 0.65 -9.95 1.04
CA TYR A 22 1.00 -9.72 -0.36
C TYR A 22 2.16 -10.60 -0.82
N GLU A 23 1.91 -11.91 -0.85
CA GLU A 23 2.87 -12.87 -1.41
C GLU A 23 3.20 -12.51 -2.86
N VAL A 24 4.48 -12.54 -3.20
CA VAL A 24 4.99 -12.43 -4.56
C VAL A 24 6.17 -13.39 -4.77
N PRO A 25 6.56 -13.69 -6.02
CA PRO A 25 7.79 -14.43 -6.27
C PRO A 25 9.01 -13.76 -5.62
N ALA A 26 9.94 -14.54 -5.06
CA ALA A 26 11.12 -14.01 -4.35
C ALA A 26 11.89 -12.95 -5.14
N ARG A 27 12.12 -13.19 -6.45
CA ARG A 27 12.79 -12.23 -7.33
C ARG A 27 12.11 -10.86 -7.38
N MET A 28 10.78 -10.83 -7.26
CA MET A 28 9.99 -9.61 -7.31
C MET A 28 10.07 -8.87 -5.97
N ALA A 29 10.00 -9.59 -4.84
CA ALA A 29 10.22 -9.02 -3.52
C ALA A 29 11.62 -8.39 -3.40
N GLU A 30 12.66 -9.09 -3.86
CA GLU A 30 14.03 -8.58 -3.86
C GLU A 30 14.20 -7.36 -4.77
N ALA A 31 13.61 -7.38 -5.97
CA ALA A 31 13.66 -6.23 -6.86
C ALA A 31 12.98 -4.99 -6.24
N ALA A 32 11.83 -5.16 -5.60
CA ALA A 32 11.16 -4.06 -4.90
C ALA A 32 12.01 -3.54 -3.73
N ALA A 33 12.58 -4.44 -2.93
CA ALA A 33 13.43 -4.09 -1.80
C ALA A 33 14.75 -3.41 -2.20
N ALA A 34 15.28 -3.70 -3.39
CA ALA A 34 16.45 -3.01 -3.92
C ALA A 34 16.16 -1.54 -4.23
N ILE A 35 14.91 -1.20 -4.60
CA ILE A 35 14.48 0.17 -4.87
C ILE A 35 14.04 0.87 -3.59
N VAL A 36 13.21 0.20 -2.78
CA VAL A 36 12.67 0.73 -1.52
C VAL A 36 12.90 -0.31 -0.42
N PRO A 37 14.00 -0.25 0.34
CA PRO A 37 14.37 -1.27 1.33
C PRO A 37 13.27 -1.58 2.36
N ARG A 38 12.42 -0.60 2.65
CA ARG A 38 11.29 -0.72 3.58
C ARG A 38 10.17 -1.64 3.09
N THR A 39 10.18 -2.10 1.84
CA THR A 39 9.16 -3.04 1.33
C THR A 39 9.44 -4.50 1.67
N ARG A 40 10.61 -4.83 2.25
CA ARG A 40 10.93 -6.21 2.64
C ARG A 40 9.91 -6.71 3.66
N ALA A 41 9.25 -7.82 3.34
CA ALA A 41 8.32 -8.47 4.23
C ALA A 41 8.23 -9.98 3.98
N THR A 42 7.59 -10.65 4.93
CA THR A 42 7.21 -12.05 4.86
C THR A 42 5.72 -12.13 5.13
N THR A 43 5.00 -12.98 4.38
CA THR A 43 3.58 -13.21 4.66
C THR A 43 3.40 -13.88 6.01
N ARG A 44 2.17 -13.83 6.55
CA ARG A 44 1.81 -14.59 7.76
C ARG A 44 1.95 -16.11 7.61
N TRP A 45 2.11 -16.61 6.38
CA TRP A 45 2.36 -18.03 6.06
C TRP A 45 3.80 -18.29 5.60
N GLY A 46 4.73 -17.36 5.85
CA GLY A 46 6.17 -17.62 5.78
C GLY A 46 6.81 -17.46 4.40
N THR A 47 6.13 -16.83 3.44
CA THR A 47 6.63 -16.67 2.06
C THR A 47 7.08 -15.24 1.75
N PRO A 48 7.93 -15.03 0.74
CA PRO A 48 8.36 -13.69 0.33
C PRO A 48 7.17 -12.78 -0.02
N ALA A 49 7.22 -11.53 0.47
CA ALA A 49 6.15 -10.57 0.29
C ALA A 49 6.68 -9.16 0.02
N ILE A 50 5.78 -8.28 -0.42
CA ILE A 50 6.02 -6.84 -0.54
C ILE A 50 5.13 -6.09 0.43
N ASP A 51 5.72 -5.32 1.33
CA ASP A 51 4.99 -4.38 2.20
C ASP A 51 4.78 -3.03 1.52
N LEU A 52 3.58 -2.89 0.94
CA LEU A 52 3.14 -1.63 0.35
C LEU A 52 2.95 -0.52 1.39
N THR A 53 2.49 -0.87 2.60
CA THR A 53 2.29 0.12 3.68
C THR A 53 3.63 0.75 4.05
N ALA A 54 4.63 -0.07 4.36
CA ALA A 54 5.95 0.42 4.74
C ALA A 54 6.67 1.11 3.57
N GLY A 55 6.51 0.61 2.34
CA GLY A 55 7.08 1.22 1.14
C GLY A 55 6.53 2.63 0.86
N VAL A 56 5.21 2.78 0.89
CA VAL A 56 4.54 4.07 0.67
C VAL A 56 4.84 5.04 1.81
N ALA A 57 4.78 4.57 3.06
CA ALA A 57 5.11 5.41 4.21
C ALA A 57 6.55 5.94 4.15
N ALA A 58 7.52 5.11 3.75
CA ALA A 58 8.91 5.52 3.61
C ALA A 58 9.09 6.61 2.55
N GLN A 59 8.42 6.47 1.40
CA GLN A 59 8.48 7.45 0.31
C GLN A 59 7.80 8.77 0.72
N LEU A 60 6.64 8.71 1.38
CA LEU A 60 5.94 9.89 1.88
C LEU A 60 6.77 10.62 2.95
N ALA A 61 7.37 9.89 3.88
CA ALA A 61 8.26 10.47 4.88
C ALA A 61 9.47 11.16 4.23
N ALA A 62 10.11 10.53 3.24
CA ALA A 62 11.21 11.14 2.48
C ALA A 62 10.77 12.40 1.72
N ALA A 63 9.49 12.47 1.32
CA ALA A 63 8.90 13.65 0.71
C ALA A 63 8.42 14.71 1.73
N GLY A 64 8.61 14.48 3.04
CA GLY A 64 8.15 15.38 4.10
C GLY A 64 6.63 15.41 4.25
N VAL A 65 5.95 14.29 4.02
CA VAL A 65 4.49 14.13 4.09
C VAL A 65 4.15 13.15 5.22
N SER A 66 3.31 13.58 6.18
CA SER A 66 2.83 12.71 7.25
C SER A 66 1.69 11.82 6.77
N VAL A 67 1.68 10.55 7.19
CA VAL A 67 0.57 9.62 6.95
C VAL A 67 -0.43 9.77 8.11
N ALA A 68 -1.65 10.20 7.83
CA ALA A 68 -2.71 10.30 8.84
C ALA A 68 -3.56 9.03 8.94
N TYR A 69 -3.60 8.23 7.89
CA TYR A 69 -4.46 7.05 7.83
C TYR A 69 -3.86 5.97 6.94
N VAL A 70 -4.03 4.73 7.38
CA VAL A 70 -3.75 3.52 6.61
C VAL A 70 -4.99 2.63 6.65
N GLY A 71 -5.53 2.32 5.47
CA GLY A 71 -6.73 1.51 5.34
C GLY A 71 -6.52 0.03 5.67
N PRO A 72 -7.62 -0.71 5.94
CA PRO A 72 -7.57 -2.14 6.24
C PRO A 72 -7.07 -2.96 5.04
N CYS A 73 -6.64 -4.20 5.33
CA CYS A 73 -6.17 -5.12 4.31
C CYS A 73 -7.32 -5.57 3.39
N THR A 74 -7.18 -5.39 2.08
CA THR A 74 -8.21 -5.85 1.13
C THR A 74 -8.37 -7.36 1.12
N LEU A 75 -7.30 -8.13 1.39
CA LEU A 75 -7.36 -9.59 1.39
C LEU A 75 -8.20 -10.14 2.56
N THR A 76 -8.01 -9.59 3.76
CA THR A 76 -8.63 -10.13 4.99
C THR A 76 -9.94 -9.43 5.37
N SER A 77 -10.29 -8.33 4.69
CA SER A 77 -11.57 -7.65 4.90
C SER A 77 -12.62 -8.14 3.91
N ASP A 78 -13.72 -8.66 4.43
CA ASP A 78 -14.87 -9.11 3.62
C ASP A 78 -15.69 -7.93 3.05
N ALA A 79 -15.56 -6.75 3.66
CA ALA A 79 -16.22 -5.52 3.20
C ALA A 79 -15.53 -4.89 1.96
N LEU A 80 -14.43 -5.47 1.48
CA LEU A 80 -13.61 -4.92 0.42
C LEU A 80 -13.41 -5.93 -0.70
N HIS A 81 -13.47 -5.46 -1.94
CA HIS A 81 -13.03 -6.25 -3.10
C HIS A 81 -11.52 -6.56 -3.03
N SER A 82 -11.13 -7.77 -3.43
CA SER A 82 -9.73 -8.15 -3.47
C SER A 82 -9.45 -8.99 -4.69
N HIS A 83 -8.61 -8.46 -5.60
CA HIS A 83 -8.17 -9.24 -6.74
C HIS A 83 -7.35 -10.48 -6.33
N ARG A 84 -6.61 -10.40 -5.22
CA ARG A 84 -5.87 -11.56 -4.69
C ARG A 84 -6.80 -12.67 -4.22
N ARG A 85 -7.97 -12.34 -3.67
CA ARG A 85 -8.96 -13.30 -3.18
C ARG A 85 -9.88 -13.79 -4.30
N ASP A 86 -10.44 -12.87 -5.07
CA ASP A 86 -11.58 -13.13 -5.95
C ASP A 86 -11.18 -13.18 -7.45
N GLY A 87 -9.91 -12.91 -7.76
CA GLY A 87 -9.38 -12.97 -9.12
C GLY A 87 -10.12 -12.06 -10.10
N ALA A 88 -10.46 -12.59 -11.28
CA ALA A 88 -11.18 -11.86 -12.32
C ALA A 88 -12.60 -11.42 -11.90
N ALA A 89 -13.20 -12.08 -10.90
CA ALA A 89 -14.53 -11.75 -10.40
C ALA A 89 -14.52 -10.59 -9.38
N ALA A 90 -13.35 -10.12 -8.93
CA ALA A 90 -13.25 -9.02 -8.00
C ALA A 90 -13.89 -7.74 -8.57
N GLY A 91 -14.71 -7.06 -7.76
CA GLY A 91 -15.11 -5.67 -8.01
C GLY A 91 -13.93 -4.70 -7.89
N ARG A 92 -14.21 -3.39 -7.93
CA ARG A 92 -13.19 -2.33 -7.77
C ARG A 92 -13.67 -1.27 -6.79
N GLN A 93 -12.78 -0.83 -5.92
CA GLN A 93 -13.00 0.32 -5.06
C GLN A 93 -12.61 1.61 -5.78
N LEU A 94 -13.15 2.73 -5.30
CA LEU A 94 -12.78 4.07 -5.71
C LEU A 94 -12.28 4.86 -4.50
N GLY A 95 -11.14 5.54 -4.65
CA GLY A 95 -10.66 6.54 -3.70
C GLY A 95 -10.94 7.93 -4.23
N LEU A 96 -11.64 8.77 -3.46
CA LEU A 96 -12.01 10.12 -3.84
C LEU A 96 -11.54 11.12 -2.78
N VAL A 97 -11.05 12.26 -3.24
CA VAL A 97 -10.77 13.46 -2.42
C VAL A 97 -11.19 14.67 -3.24
N TRP A 98 -11.92 15.59 -2.63
CA TRP A 98 -12.35 16.84 -3.26
C TRP A 98 -12.32 17.97 -2.24
N LEU A 99 -12.29 19.20 -2.74
CA LEU A 99 -12.51 20.39 -1.94
C LEU A 99 -14.01 20.67 -1.91
N GLY A 100 -14.55 20.95 -0.72
CA GLY A 100 -15.92 21.43 -0.56
C GLY A 100 -16.09 22.87 -1.02
#